data_AF-A0A935ZB25-F1
#
_entry.id   AF-A0A935ZB25-F1
#
_cell.length_a   1.000
_cell.length_b   1.000
_cell.length_c   1.000
_cell.angle_alpha   90.00
_cell.angle_beta   90.00
_cell.angle_gamma   90.00
#
_symmetry.space_group_name_H-M   'P 1'
#
loop_
_entity.id
_entity.type
_entity.pdbx_description
1 polymer ?
#
loop_
_entity_poly.entity_id
_entity_poly.type
_entity_poly.pdbx_seq_one_letter_code
_entity_poly.pdbx_strand_id
1 'polypeptide(L)'
;MSLFGALAVSPLLGGCSAETGEPDDGGGQVSEEELRSEEESFTPLEATDAELTRAKEPERTFDHELTLFAIPAPKLVSLSWKSPGGLARRTLINEGFGFSRAIGHVFVRVDCGAIAGKPATSRQVGQTSTGDEFRTMVLKEKAGLGVLFRTVPGALETEAELDATLKDRYASGRIGTIRYGISGEACHALLDYVKEYDKRDVEDEYGFVRPLYQEGSGCSAFGMSFLRLAGLMEPYMGQEWKFDVRIPMTLIGGTTNPGNEVSVARLFTLGRGWASPPSRTSA
;
A
#
# COMPACT_ATOMS: atom_id res chain seq x y z
N MET A 1 -57.91 13.92 76.48
CA MET A 1 -57.30 12.60 76.28
C MET A 1 -55.90 12.83 75.73
N SER A 2 -54.90 12.41 76.52
CA SER A 2 -53.50 12.00 76.24
C SER A 2 -52.86 12.32 74.88
N LEU A 3 -51.57 12.62 74.73
CA LEU A 3 -50.36 12.87 75.54
C LEU A 3 -49.26 13.20 74.46
N PHE A 4 -48.23 14.00 74.79
CA PHE A 4 -46.79 13.93 74.37
C PHE A 4 -46.42 13.47 72.93
N GLY A 5 -45.52 14.08 72.16
CA GLY A 5 -44.27 14.77 72.50
C GLY A 5 -43.10 14.13 71.71
N ALA A 6 -42.15 14.96 71.24
CA ALA A 6 -40.75 14.64 70.85
C ALA A 6 -40.51 13.75 69.61
N LEU A 7 -39.39 13.80 68.86
CA LEU A 7 -38.34 14.78 68.52
C LEU A 7 -37.45 14.04 67.50
N ALA A 8 -36.99 14.74 66.45
CA ALA A 8 -35.84 14.51 65.55
C ALA A 8 -35.45 13.10 65.03
N VAL A 9 -35.07 13.04 63.74
CA VAL A 9 -33.66 12.93 63.24
C VAL A 9 -33.72 12.82 61.70
N SER A 10 -33.02 13.73 60.99
CA SER A 10 -32.61 13.60 59.57
C SER A 10 -31.14 13.09 59.53
N PRO A 11 -30.46 12.85 58.37
CA PRO A 11 -30.84 12.93 56.96
C PRO A 11 -30.41 11.64 56.17
N LEU A 12 -30.70 11.45 54.89
CA LEU A 12 -29.84 11.87 53.76
C LEU A 12 -30.34 11.22 52.45
N LEU A 13 -29.98 11.88 51.34
CA LEU A 13 -30.00 11.46 49.92
C LEU A 13 -31.28 11.75 49.13
N GLY A 14 -31.14 12.69 48.20
CA GLY A 14 -31.88 12.65 46.94
C GLY A 14 -32.23 14.02 46.36
N GLY A 15 -31.44 14.47 45.37
CA GLY A 15 -31.95 15.32 44.29
C GLY A 15 -31.35 16.70 44.16
N CYS A 16 -30.47 16.87 43.19
CA CYS A 16 -30.26 18.09 42.38
C CYS A 16 -29.90 17.55 40.97
N SER A 17 -30.78 17.54 39.98
CA SER A 17 -31.33 18.68 39.20
C SER A 17 -30.25 19.46 38.45
N ALA A 18 -30.21 19.14 37.15
CA ALA A 18 -29.70 19.84 35.98
C ALA A 18 -29.08 21.23 36.17
N GLU A 19 -27.78 21.32 35.83
CA GLU A 19 -27.18 22.52 35.25
C GLU A 19 -26.72 22.18 33.83
N THR A 20 -27.23 22.93 32.86
CA THR A 20 -26.79 22.97 31.47
C THR A 20 -25.45 23.67 31.40
N GLY A 21 -24.35 22.92 31.45
CA GLY A 21 -23.04 23.37 31.01
C GLY A 21 -22.86 23.02 29.54
N GLU A 22 -22.67 24.04 28.71
CA GLU A 22 -22.13 23.89 27.34
C GLU A 22 -20.79 23.16 27.41
N PRO A 23 -20.52 22.17 26.54
CA PRO A 23 -19.20 21.58 26.47
C PRO A 23 -18.23 22.60 25.86
N ASP A 24 -17.21 22.96 26.65
CA ASP A 24 -15.98 23.62 26.19
C ASP A 24 -15.32 22.72 25.14
N ASP A 25 -15.61 23.02 23.88
CA ASP A 25 -14.96 22.42 22.74
C ASP A 25 -13.57 23.03 22.61
N GLY A 26 -12.60 22.37 23.24
CA GLY A 26 -11.17 22.54 22.98
C GLY A 26 -10.75 22.21 21.54
N GLY A 27 -11.62 22.47 20.55
CA GLY A 27 -11.32 22.50 19.14
C GLY A 27 -10.58 23.79 18.82
N GLY A 28 -9.28 23.82 19.13
CA GLY A 28 -8.37 24.71 18.44
C GLY A 28 -8.51 24.42 16.94
N GLN A 29 -9.17 25.34 16.22
CA GLN A 29 -9.21 25.31 14.76
C GLN A 29 -7.77 25.44 14.29
N VAL A 30 -7.16 24.31 13.92
CA VAL A 30 -5.92 24.28 13.18
C VAL A 30 -6.18 25.10 11.92
N SER A 31 -5.52 26.23 11.81
CA SER A 31 -5.76 27.16 10.71
C SER A 31 -5.40 26.47 9.38
N GLU A 32 -6.06 26.82 8.28
CA GLU A 32 -5.66 26.32 6.95
C GLU A 32 -4.19 26.65 6.64
N GLU A 33 -3.62 27.66 7.30
CA GLU A 33 -2.22 28.05 7.21
C GLU A 33 -1.30 27.11 7.99
N GLU A 34 -1.77 26.56 9.11
CA GLU A 34 -1.08 25.54 9.91
C GLU A 34 -1.16 24.16 9.22
N LEU A 35 -2.31 23.80 8.65
CA LEU A 35 -2.46 22.61 7.77
C LEU A 35 -1.62 22.73 6.49
N ARG A 36 -1.51 23.94 5.90
CA ARG A 36 -0.58 24.20 4.78
C ARG A 36 0.86 24.12 5.22
N SER A 37 1.19 24.57 6.44
CA SER A 37 2.55 24.48 6.96
C SER A 37 2.95 23.03 7.25
N GLU A 38 1.99 22.15 7.59
CA GLU A 38 2.21 20.70 7.71
C GLU A 38 2.31 20.03 6.33
N GLU A 39 1.51 20.43 5.33
CA GLU A 39 1.67 19.98 3.92
C GLU A 39 2.97 20.49 3.26
N GLU A 40 3.47 21.66 3.68
CA GLU A 40 4.78 22.21 3.29
C GLU A 40 5.92 21.69 4.21
N SER A 41 5.62 20.98 5.30
CA SER A 41 6.61 20.36 6.20
C SER A 41 7.17 19.03 5.71
N PHE A 42 6.57 18.47 4.64
CA PHE A 42 7.31 17.61 3.74
C PHE A 42 8.32 18.46 2.98
N THR A 43 9.33 18.97 3.69
CA THR A 43 10.69 18.84 3.18
C THR A 43 10.75 17.38 2.77
N PRO A 44 10.78 17.06 1.46
CA PRO A 44 10.92 15.67 1.10
C PRO A 44 12.16 15.21 1.86
N LEU A 45 12.01 14.15 2.65
CA LEU A 45 13.15 13.35 3.06
C LEU A 45 13.70 12.73 1.76
N GLU A 46 14.21 13.58 0.86
CA GLU A 46 15.10 13.20 -0.20
C GLU A 46 16.37 12.81 0.54
N ALA A 47 16.38 11.55 0.99
CA ALA A 47 17.62 10.88 1.29
C ALA A 47 18.54 11.17 0.09
N THR A 48 19.60 11.91 0.37
CA THR A 48 20.56 12.31 -0.65
C THR A 48 21.09 11.06 -1.33
N ASP A 49 21.51 11.16 -2.60
CA ASP A 49 22.10 10.02 -3.29
C ASP A 49 23.28 9.44 -2.46
N ALA A 50 23.98 10.25 -1.66
CA ALA A 50 25.01 9.81 -0.71
C ALA A 50 24.49 9.05 0.53
N GLU A 51 23.27 9.30 1.00
CA GLU A 51 22.60 8.51 2.05
C GLU A 51 22.05 7.21 1.49
N LEU A 52 21.48 7.25 0.29
CA LEU A 52 20.98 6.09 -0.44
C LEU A 52 22.12 5.14 -0.87
N THR A 53 23.28 5.66 -1.30
CA THR A 53 24.46 4.85 -1.66
C THR A 53 25.14 4.22 -0.43
N ARG A 54 24.83 4.69 0.79
CA ARG A 54 25.30 4.09 2.05
C ARG A 54 24.43 2.93 2.54
N ALA A 55 23.31 2.66 1.87
CA ALA A 55 22.46 1.51 2.17
C ALA A 55 23.19 0.20 1.82
N LYS A 56 23.97 -0.31 2.76
CA LYS A 56 24.29 -1.74 2.82
C LYS A 56 23.09 -2.44 3.44
N GLU A 57 22.90 -3.72 3.12
CA GLU A 57 21.97 -4.56 3.88
C GLU A 57 22.36 -4.48 5.37
N PRO A 58 21.53 -3.87 6.23
CA PRO A 58 21.87 -3.70 7.63
C PRO A 58 21.83 -5.04 8.34
N GLU A 59 22.68 -5.22 9.35
CA GLU A 59 22.65 -6.44 10.17
C GLU A 59 21.26 -6.66 10.79
N ARG A 60 20.90 -7.94 10.95
CA ARG A 60 19.63 -8.36 11.55
C ARG A 60 19.45 -7.70 12.92
N THR A 61 18.33 -7.01 13.13
CA THR A 61 18.08 -6.22 14.34
C THR A 61 17.12 -6.95 15.28
N PHE A 62 16.21 -7.78 14.74
CA PHE A 62 15.23 -8.53 15.52
C PHE A 62 15.34 -10.04 15.30
N ASP A 63 15.09 -10.83 16.35
CA ASP A 63 15.01 -12.30 16.26
C ASP A 63 13.85 -12.76 15.37
N HIS A 64 12.79 -11.98 15.28
CA HIS A 64 11.65 -12.20 14.40
C HIS A 64 11.33 -10.90 13.68
N GLU A 65 11.44 -10.90 12.36
CA GLU A 65 11.43 -9.69 11.55
C GLU A 65 10.56 -9.84 10.31
N LEU A 66 9.71 -8.84 10.05
CA LEU A 66 9.08 -8.62 8.76
C LEU A 66 9.73 -7.40 8.11
N THR A 67 10.29 -7.59 6.93
CA THR A 67 10.85 -6.51 6.12
C THR A 67 9.99 -6.29 4.89
N LEU A 68 9.55 -5.04 4.69
CA LEU A 68 8.89 -4.58 3.47
C LEU A 68 9.89 -3.82 2.61
N PHE A 69 10.06 -4.27 1.36
CA PHE A 69 10.90 -3.60 0.36
C PHE A 69 10.02 -2.88 -0.66
N ALA A 70 10.26 -1.58 -0.85
CA ALA A 70 9.60 -0.75 -1.83
C ALA A 70 10.62 -0.24 -2.86
N ILE A 71 10.51 -0.73 -4.09
CA ILE A 71 11.38 -0.31 -5.20
C ILE A 71 10.63 0.72 -6.03
N PRO A 72 11.11 1.97 -6.12
CA PRO A 72 10.48 2.98 -6.96
C PRO A 72 10.75 2.72 -8.45
N ALA A 73 9.81 3.15 -9.30
CA ALA A 73 10.00 3.18 -10.75
C ALA A 73 11.24 4.03 -11.15
N PRO A 74 11.91 3.78 -12.30
CA PRO A 74 13.14 4.48 -12.67
C PRO A 74 13.06 6.03 -12.66
N LYS A 75 14.06 6.73 -12.08
CA LYS A 75 14.05 8.20 -11.82
C LYS A 75 13.94 9.03 -13.11
N LEU A 76 14.62 8.60 -14.17
CA LEU A 76 14.61 9.24 -15.50
C LEU A 76 13.20 9.36 -16.10
N VAL A 77 12.28 8.49 -15.68
CA VAL A 77 10.92 8.34 -16.22
C VAL A 77 9.97 7.86 -15.12
N SER A 78 10.05 8.50 -13.94
CA SER A 78 9.17 8.21 -12.78
C SER A 78 7.70 8.15 -13.22
N LEU A 79 6.85 7.30 -12.67
CA LEU A 79 5.46 7.26 -13.14
C LEU A 79 4.77 8.62 -12.97
N SER A 80 4.05 9.06 -14.00
CA SER A 80 3.29 10.31 -13.95
C SER A 80 1.81 10.04 -14.02
N TRP A 81 1.20 9.98 -12.84
CA TRP A 81 -0.26 9.89 -12.72
C TRP A 81 -0.98 11.19 -13.12
N LYS A 82 -0.25 12.28 -13.38
CA LYS A 82 -0.84 13.60 -13.70
C LYS A 82 -1.69 13.60 -14.97
N SER A 83 -1.37 12.78 -15.97
CA SER A 83 -2.17 12.66 -17.21
C SER A 83 -2.14 11.22 -17.74
N PRO A 84 -3.17 10.78 -18.49
CA PRO A 84 -3.20 9.44 -19.09
C PRO A 84 -2.02 9.23 -20.04
N GLY A 85 -1.72 10.24 -20.88
CA GLY A 85 -0.61 10.20 -21.81
C GLY A 85 0.75 10.20 -21.11
N GLY A 86 0.88 10.94 -20.00
CA GLY A 86 2.07 10.93 -19.16
C GLY A 86 2.34 9.54 -18.56
N LEU A 87 1.31 8.90 -18.01
CA LEU A 87 1.42 7.54 -17.46
C LEU A 87 1.81 6.55 -18.56
N ALA A 88 1.03 6.49 -19.64
CA ALA A 88 1.26 5.56 -20.74
C ALA A 88 2.65 5.72 -21.35
N ARG A 89 3.09 6.96 -21.59
CA ARG A 89 4.41 7.23 -22.17
C ARG A 89 5.53 6.75 -21.26
N ARG A 90 5.45 7.05 -19.96
CA ARG A 90 6.52 6.70 -19.02
C ARG A 90 6.57 5.18 -18.77
N THR A 91 5.42 4.53 -18.66
CA THR A 91 5.35 3.05 -18.59
C THR A 91 5.97 2.42 -19.84
N LEU A 92 5.56 2.82 -21.05
CA LEU A 92 6.08 2.22 -22.29
C LEU A 92 7.56 2.53 -22.54
N ILE A 93 8.04 3.70 -22.12
CA ILE A 93 9.47 4.00 -22.18
C ILE A 93 10.24 3.09 -21.21
N ASN A 94 9.75 2.91 -19.98
CA ASN A 94 10.40 2.02 -19.01
C ASN A 94 10.46 0.56 -19.49
N GLU A 95 9.34 0.06 -20.01
CA GLU A 95 9.24 -1.27 -20.62
C GLU A 95 10.14 -1.41 -21.85
N GLY A 96 10.14 -0.40 -22.74
CA GLY A 96 10.92 -0.41 -23.97
C GLY A 96 12.44 -0.38 -23.75
N PHE A 97 12.90 0.19 -22.63
CA PHE A 97 14.30 0.13 -22.21
C PHE A 97 14.66 -1.17 -21.47
N GLY A 98 13.70 -2.08 -21.26
CA GLY A 98 13.93 -3.34 -20.57
C GLY A 98 14.29 -3.15 -19.10
N PHE A 99 13.90 -2.04 -18.47
CA PHE A 99 14.17 -1.84 -17.06
C PHE A 99 13.36 -2.85 -16.24
N SER A 100 14.05 -3.68 -15.46
CA SER A 100 13.38 -4.54 -14.49
C SER A 100 12.58 -3.67 -13.50
N ARG A 101 11.33 -4.06 -13.24
CA ARG A 101 10.39 -3.34 -12.35
C ARG A 101 10.13 -1.91 -12.82
N ALA A 102 9.79 -1.80 -14.10
CA ALA A 102 9.51 -0.57 -14.85
C ALA A 102 8.50 0.37 -14.17
N ILE A 103 7.55 -0.17 -13.43
CA ILE A 103 6.49 0.58 -12.73
C ILE A 103 6.70 0.65 -11.20
N GLY A 104 7.85 0.18 -10.72
CA GLY A 104 8.11 -0.06 -9.30
C GLY A 104 7.73 -1.48 -8.90
N HIS A 105 8.01 -1.82 -7.63
CA HIS A 105 7.74 -3.15 -7.08
C HIS A 105 7.69 -3.15 -5.56
N VAL A 106 6.93 -4.07 -4.99
CA VAL A 106 6.91 -4.32 -3.55
C VAL A 106 7.03 -5.82 -3.32
N PHE A 107 7.87 -6.19 -2.37
CA PHE A 107 7.99 -7.57 -1.89
C PHE A 107 8.39 -7.56 -0.41
N VAL A 108 8.34 -8.73 0.21
CA VAL A 108 8.63 -8.88 1.64
C VAL A 108 9.71 -9.92 1.88
N ARG A 109 10.33 -9.81 3.06
CA ARG A 109 11.10 -10.89 3.66
C ARG A 109 10.60 -11.12 5.07
N VAL A 110 10.42 -12.38 5.43
CA VAL A 110 10.01 -12.82 6.76
C VAL A 110 11.13 -13.67 7.33
N ASP A 111 11.79 -13.19 8.38
CA ASP A 111 12.91 -13.85 9.04
C ASP A 111 12.51 -14.27 10.45
N CYS A 112 12.29 -15.56 10.68
CA CYS A 112 11.85 -16.10 11.96
C CYS A 112 12.96 -16.84 12.68
N GLY A 113 13.26 -16.44 13.92
CA GLY A 113 13.96 -17.28 14.89
C GLY A 113 13.17 -18.55 15.25
N ALA A 114 13.83 -19.45 15.96
CA ALA A 114 13.19 -20.67 16.45
C ALA A 114 12.26 -20.37 17.64
N ILE A 115 11.09 -21.00 17.66
CA ILE A 115 10.17 -21.02 18.81
C ILE A 115 9.82 -22.47 19.17
N ALA A 116 9.09 -22.68 20.26
CA ALA A 116 8.68 -24.03 20.67
C ALA A 116 7.94 -24.76 19.53
N GLY A 117 8.54 -25.83 19.02
CA GLY A 117 7.98 -26.65 17.95
C GLY A 117 8.11 -26.10 16.52
N LYS A 118 8.73 -24.93 16.30
CA LYS A 118 8.98 -24.39 14.95
C LYS A 118 10.45 -23.95 14.80
N PRO A 119 11.22 -24.51 13.84
CA PRO A 119 12.64 -24.16 13.65
C PRO A 119 12.79 -22.74 13.11
N ALA A 120 13.99 -22.16 13.24
CA ALA A 120 14.28 -20.90 12.55
C ALA A 120 14.18 -21.09 11.03
N THR A 121 13.57 -20.12 10.36
CA THR A 121 13.32 -20.16 8.91
C THR A 121 13.17 -18.74 8.37
N SER A 122 13.48 -18.56 7.09
CA SER A 122 13.36 -17.29 6.39
C SER A 122 12.70 -17.53 5.03
N ARG A 123 11.96 -16.54 4.55
CA ARG A 123 11.42 -16.53 3.19
C ARG A 123 11.41 -15.12 2.64
N GLN A 124 11.96 -14.94 1.45
CA GLN A 124 11.83 -13.71 0.66
C GLN A 124 10.88 -13.94 -0.52
N VAL A 125 9.79 -13.17 -0.58
CA VAL A 125 8.72 -13.42 -1.55
C VAL A 125 8.02 -12.14 -1.99
N GLY A 126 7.68 -12.08 -3.26
CA GLY A 126 6.87 -11.04 -3.88
C GLY A 126 5.97 -11.66 -4.94
N GLN A 127 5.05 -10.86 -5.48
CA GLN A 127 4.12 -11.30 -6.50
C GLN A 127 4.27 -10.44 -7.75
N THR A 128 4.32 -11.10 -8.90
CA THR A 128 4.52 -10.47 -10.21
C THR A 128 3.58 -11.05 -11.25
N SER A 129 3.33 -10.31 -12.33
CA SER A 129 2.70 -10.89 -13.53
C SER A 129 3.71 -11.75 -14.29
N THR A 130 3.21 -12.77 -14.97
CA THR A 130 3.95 -13.57 -15.94
C THR A 130 3.40 -13.34 -17.34
N GLY A 131 4.21 -13.62 -18.37
CA GLY A 131 3.78 -13.53 -19.77
C GLY A 131 3.72 -12.10 -20.36
N ASP A 132 2.92 -11.97 -21.42
CA ASP A 132 2.83 -10.80 -22.30
C ASP A 132 1.39 -10.23 -22.38
N GLU A 133 0.52 -10.64 -21.46
CA GLU A 133 -0.92 -10.37 -21.47
C GLU A 133 -1.20 -8.88 -21.35
N PHE A 134 -0.49 -8.17 -20.46
CA PHE A 134 -0.58 -6.71 -20.37
C PHE A 134 -0.21 -6.03 -21.69
N ARG A 135 0.87 -6.49 -22.34
CA ARG A 135 1.30 -5.97 -23.64
C ARG A 135 0.26 -6.26 -24.72
N THR A 136 -0.30 -7.46 -24.72
CA THR A 136 -1.35 -7.88 -25.65
C THR A 136 -2.61 -7.02 -25.50
N MET A 137 -3.07 -6.78 -24.27
CA MET A 137 -4.23 -5.93 -24.00
C MET A 137 -4.00 -4.48 -24.46
N VAL A 138 -2.82 -3.92 -24.14
CA VAL A 138 -2.50 -2.52 -24.48
C VAL A 138 -2.33 -2.32 -25.99
N LEU A 139 -1.62 -3.24 -26.67
CA LEU A 139 -1.25 -3.05 -28.08
C LEU A 139 -2.27 -3.66 -29.07
N LYS A 140 -2.82 -4.85 -28.78
CA LYS A 140 -3.73 -5.55 -29.70
C LYS A 140 -5.19 -5.26 -29.39
N GLU A 141 -5.61 -5.40 -28.13
CA GLU A 141 -7.01 -5.17 -27.73
C GLU A 141 -7.37 -3.68 -27.62
N LYS A 142 -6.35 -2.80 -27.66
CA LYS A 142 -6.51 -1.35 -27.46
C LYS A 142 -7.29 -1.08 -26.16
N ALA A 143 -6.92 -1.79 -25.09
CA ALA A 143 -7.60 -1.71 -23.80
C ALA A 143 -7.43 -0.33 -23.14
N GLY A 144 -6.44 0.46 -23.57
CA GLY A 144 -6.08 1.71 -22.93
C GLY A 144 -5.78 1.50 -21.46
N LEU A 145 -6.50 2.21 -20.60
CA LEU A 145 -6.38 2.05 -19.15
C LEU A 145 -7.31 0.98 -18.58
N GLY A 146 -8.12 0.35 -19.43
CA GLY A 146 -8.87 -0.85 -19.10
C GLY A 146 -7.98 -1.99 -18.62
N VAL A 147 -6.70 -1.98 -19.02
CA VAL A 147 -5.65 -2.90 -18.56
C VAL A 147 -5.50 -2.94 -17.03
N LEU A 148 -5.75 -1.83 -16.33
CA LEU A 148 -5.63 -1.74 -14.88
C LEU A 148 -6.71 -2.56 -14.15
N PHE A 149 -7.83 -2.84 -14.80
CA PHE A 149 -8.96 -3.57 -14.22
C PHE A 149 -8.98 -5.04 -14.62
N ARG A 150 -7.86 -5.55 -15.14
CA ARG A 150 -7.72 -6.91 -15.64
C ARG A 150 -6.81 -7.68 -14.72
N THR A 151 -7.20 -8.92 -14.45
CA THR A 151 -6.31 -9.92 -13.87
C THR A 151 -5.60 -10.65 -15.00
N VAL A 152 -4.32 -10.93 -14.81
CA VAL A 152 -3.45 -11.64 -15.75
C VAL A 152 -2.74 -12.78 -15.01
N PRO A 153 -2.14 -13.74 -15.74
CA PRO A 153 -1.30 -14.75 -15.12
C PRO A 153 -0.24 -14.12 -14.21
N GLY A 154 -0.11 -14.68 -13.01
CA GLY A 154 0.84 -14.27 -11.98
C GLY A 154 1.81 -15.38 -11.60
N ALA A 155 2.72 -15.07 -10.68
CA ALA A 155 3.54 -16.03 -9.96
C ALA A 155 4.16 -15.38 -8.71
N LEU A 156 4.55 -16.22 -7.75
CA LEU A 156 5.47 -15.82 -6.68
C LEU A 156 6.91 -15.73 -7.21
N GLU A 157 7.60 -14.65 -6.87
CA GLU A 157 9.02 -14.51 -7.19
C GLU A 157 9.88 -15.42 -6.32
N THR A 158 10.96 -15.92 -6.92
CA THR A 158 11.98 -16.70 -6.24
C THR A 158 12.95 -15.81 -5.46
N GLU A 159 13.62 -16.38 -4.47
CA GLU A 159 14.62 -15.64 -3.67
C GLU A 159 15.78 -15.17 -4.55
N ALA A 160 16.21 -15.99 -5.50
CA ALA A 160 17.28 -15.65 -6.42
C ALA A 160 16.96 -14.41 -7.28
N GLU A 161 15.71 -14.31 -7.76
CA GLU A 161 15.24 -13.14 -8.52
C GLU A 161 15.22 -11.88 -7.65
N LEU A 162 14.72 -12.00 -6.43
CA LEU A 162 14.63 -10.90 -5.48
C LEU A 162 16.01 -10.47 -4.96
N ASP A 163 16.95 -11.39 -4.76
CA ASP A 163 18.33 -11.10 -4.35
C ASP A 163 19.12 -10.40 -5.45
N ALA A 164 18.97 -10.85 -6.70
CA ALA A 164 19.55 -10.15 -7.84
C ALA A 164 19.03 -8.70 -7.93
N THR A 165 17.76 -8.51 -7.58
CA THR A 165 17.12 -7.20 -7.53
C THR A 165 17.66 -6.35 -6.39
N LEU A 166 17.74 -6.90 -5.19
CA LEU A 166 18.31 -6.21 -4.03
C LEU A 166 19.74 -5.76 -4.31
N LYS A 167 20.57 -6.64 -4.90
CA LYS A 167 21.94 -6.31 -5.27
C LYS A 167 22.03 -5.09 -6.20
N ASP A 168 21.21 -5.06 -7.25
CA ASP A 168 21.11 -3.92 -8.18
C ASP A 168 20.62 -2.64 -7.49
N ARG A 169 19.62 -2.77 -6.60
CA ARG A 169 18.99 -1.61 -5.97
C ARG A 169 19.76 -1.04 -4.79
N TYR A 170 20.49 -1.86 -4.04
CA TYR A 170 21.47 -1.39 -3.06
C TYR A 170 22.63 -0.65 -3.75
N ALA A 171 23.15 -1.19 -4.86
CA ALA A 171 24.25 -0.55 -5.60
C ALA A 171 23.86 0.83 -6.16
N SER A 172 22.58 1.01 -6.52
CA SER A 172 22.06 2.29 -7.02
C SER A 172 21.44 3.18 -5.94
N GLY A 173 21.27 2.69 -4.71
CA GLY A 173 20.58 3.39 -3.63
C GLY A 173 19.06 3.53 -3.84
N ARG A 174 18.44 2.67 -4.66
CA ARG A 174 17.04 2.86 -5.10
C ARG A 174 16.10 1.83 -4.51
N ILE A 175 16.09 1.79 -3.19
CA ILE A 175 15.24 0.91 -2.39
C ILE A 175 14.80 1.60 -1.11
N GLY A 176 13.50 1.58 -0.86
CA GLY A 176 12.93 1.87 0.45
C GLY A 176 12.77 0.57 1.24
N THR A 177 13.07 0.60 2.52
CA THR A 177 12.98 -0.58 3.39
C THR A 177 12.36 -0.17 4.72
N ILE A 178 11.37 -0.94 5.17
CA ILE A 178 10.82 -0.83 6.52
C ILE A 178 10.96 -2.19 7.18
N ARG A 179 11.52 -2.21 8.39
CA ARG A 179 11.76 -3.43 9.18
C ARG A 179 10.95 -3.36 10.44
N TYR A 180 10.19 -4.41 10.71
CA TYR A 180 9.33 -4.52 11.87
C TYR A 180 9.80 -5.70 12.71
N GLY A 181 10.07 -5.45 14.00
CA GLY A 181 10.11 -6.52 14.99
C GLY A 181 8.70 -7.05 15.23
N ILE A 182 8.51 -8.36 15.13
CA ILE A 182 7.21 -9.02 15.33
C ILE A 182 7.34 -10.17 16.33
N SER A 183 6.22 -10.70 16.83
CA SER A 183 6.28 -11.90 17.67
C SER A 183 6.68 -13.13 16.85
N GLY A 184 7.22 -14.16 17.52
CA GLY A 184 7.56 -15.42 16.85
C GLY A 184 6.32 -16.11 16.26
N GLU A 185 5.19 -16.06 16.95
CA GLU A 185 3.92 -16.62 16.48
C GLU A 185 3.44 -15.91 15.21
N ALA A 186 3.47 -14.57 15.19
CA ALA A 186 3.10 -13.79 14.01
C ALA A 186 4.03 -14.09 12.84
N CYS A 187 5.34 -14.13 13.09
CA CYS A 187 6.34 -14.45 12.07
C CYS A 187 6.09 -15.79 11.38
N HIS A 188 5.90 -16.84 12.18
CA HIS A 188 5.61 -18.17 11.65
C HIS A 188 4.24 -18.26 10.98
N ALA A 189 3.23 -17.52 11.44
CA ALA A 189 1.93 -17.43 10.78
C ALA A 189 2.03 -16.77 9.39
N LEU A 190 2.89 -15.76 9.21
CA LEU A 190 3.15 -15.15 7.90
C LEU A 190 3.81 -16.14 6.93
N LEU A 191 4.71 -17.00 7.42
CA LEU A 191 5.30 -18.05 6.60
C LEU A 191 4.27 -19.13 6.22
N ASP A 192 3.38 -19.47 7.15
CA ASP A 192 2.28 -20.41 6.86
C ASP A 192 1.28 -19.80 5.87
N TYR A 193 1.04 -18.48 5.92
CA TYR A 193 0.27 -17.75 4.91
C TYR A 193 0.87 -17.88 3.51
N VAL A 194 2.19 -17.70 3.35
CA VAL A 194 2.85 -17.87 2.03
C VAL A 194 2.67 -19.28 1.50
N LYS A 195 2.85 -20.31 2.34
CA LYS A 195 2.67 -21.71 1.92
C LYS A 195 1.24 -21.99 1.48
N GLU A 196 0.25 -21.45 2.19
CA GLU A 196 -1.15 -21.68 1.85
C GLU A 196 -1.58 -20.85 0.63
N TYR A 197 -0.95 -19.69 0.40
CA TYR A 197 -1.12 -18.88 -0.81
C TYR A 197 -0.70 -19.67 -2.05
N ASP A 198 0.53 -20.20 -2.01
CA ASP A 198 1.14 -21.05 -3.04
C ASP A 198 0.35 -22.36 -3.27
N LYS A 199 0.01 -23.06 -2.19
CA LYS A 199 -0.73 -24.34 -2.27
C LYS A 199 -2.13 -24.19 -2.89
N ARG A 200 -2.72 -23.00 -2.85
CA ARG A 200 -4.05 -22.72 -3.39
C ARG A 200 -4.01 -22.09 -4.78
N ASP A 201 -2.83 -21.98 -5.38
CA ASP A 201 -2.60 -21.36 -6.67
C ASP A 201 -3.16 -19.91 -6.71
N VAL A 202 -3.11 -19.19 -5.57
CA VAL A 202 -3.62 -17.80 -5.52
C VAL A 202 -2.70 -16.86 -6.29
N GLU A 203 -1.42 -17.19 -6.37
CA GLU A 203 -0.39 -16.47 -7.08
C GLU A 203 -0.58 -16.45 -8.60
N ASP A 204 -1.34 -17.39 -9.15
CA ASP A 204 -1.66 -17.47 -10.58
C ASP A 204 -2.44 -16.24 -11.07
N GLU A 205 -3.01 -15.46 -10.16
CA GLU A 205 -3.82 -14.28 -10.46
C GLU A 205 -3.10 -12.99 -10.04
N TYR A 206 -2.64 -12.20 -11.02
CA TYR A 206 -2.00 -10.89 -10.81
C TYR A 206 -2.87 -9.73 -11.27
N GLY A 207 -3.11 -8.73 -10.41
CA GLY A 207 -3.88 -7.53 -10.77
C GLY A 207 -4.45 -6.77 -9.57
N PHE A 208 -5.51 -5.98 -9.78
CA PHE A 208 -6.25 -5.31 -8.70
C PHE A 208 -7.26 -6.25 -8.03
N VAL A 209 -6.72 -7.25 -7.36
CA VAL A 209 -7.45 -8.32 -6.65
C VAL A 209 -7.04 -8.37 -5.17
N ARG A 210 -7.77 -9.15 -4.36
CA ARG A 210 -7.66 -9.12 -2.89
C ARG A 210 -6.94 -10.37 -2.33
N PRO A 211 -5.69 -10.25 -1.86
CA PRO A 211 -4.89 -11.41 -1.44
C PRO A 211 -5.50 -12.17 -0.25
N LEU A 212 -6.10 -11.46 0.71
CA LEU A 212 -6.72 -12.08 1.89
C LEU A 212 -8.04 -12.80 1.59
N TYR A 213 -8.56 -12.66 0.37
CA TYR A 213 -9.78 -13.31 -0.11
C TYR A 213 -9.51 -14.39 -1.17
N GLN A 214 -8.24 -14.74 -1.40
CA GLN A 214 -7.83 -15.78 -2.37
C GLN A 214 -8.19 -15.43 -3.83
N GLU A 215 -8.11 -14.15 -4.19
CA GLU A 215 -8.43 -13.67 -5.55
C GLU A 215 -7.18 -13.35 -6.38
N GLY A 216 -5.99 -13.52 -5.82
CA GLY A 216 -4.73 -13.02 -6.37
C GLY A 216 -4.24 -11.73 -5.71
N SER A 217 -3.20 -11.13 -6.29
CA SER A 217 -2.69 -9.83 -5.83
C SER A 217 -1.84 -9.08 -6.86
N GLY A 218 -1.84 -7.76 -6.75
CA GLY A 218 -0.72 -6.94 -7.24
C GLY A 218 0.42 -6.91 -6.21
N CYS A 219 1.62 -6.49 -6.63
CA CYS A 219 2.82 -6.49 -5.78
C CYS A 219 2.63 -5.69 -4.46
N SER A 220 2.06 -4.48 -4.53
CA SER A 220 1.81 -3.64 -3.36
C SER A 220 0.75 -4.23 -2.44
N ALA A 221 -0.39 -4.68 -2.99
CA ALA A 221 -1.44 -5.33 -2.21
C ALA A 221 -0.94 -6.60 -1.51
N PHE A 222 0.00 -7.33 -2.14
CA PHE A 222 0.62 -8.51 -1.58
C PHE A 222 1.47 -8.14 -0.37
N GLY A 223 2.40 -7.17 -0.50
CA GLY A 223 3.19 -6.70 0.64
C GLY A 223 2.34 -6.13 1.79
N MET A 224 1.27 -5.39 1.46
CA MET A 224 0.35 -4.85 2.46
C MET A 224 -0.47 -5.93 3.19
N SER A 225 -0.65 -7.13 2.61
CA SER A 225 -1.34 -8.23 3.27
C SER A 225 -0.55 -8.73 4.50
N PHE A 226 0.77 -8.73 4.44
CA PHE A 226 1.64 -9.08 5.56
C PHE A 226 1.51 -8.11 6.72
N LEU A 227 1.49 -6.80 6.44
CA LEU A 227 1.26 -5.79 7.47
C LEU A 227 -0.10 -5.96 8.15
N ARG A 228 -1.14 -6.28 7.37
CA ARG A 228 -2.49 -6.57 7.91
C ARG A 228 -2.49 -7.80 8.81
N LEU A 229 -1.91 -8.90 8.34
CA LEU A 229 -1.86 -10.17 9.07
C LEU A 229 -1.01 -10.08 10.33
N ALA A 230 0.05 -9.28 10.31
CA ALA A 230 0.91 -9.01 11.46
C ALA A 230 0.31 -8.01 12.46
N GLY A 231 -0.83 -7.37 12.14
CA GLY A 231 -1.43 -6.34 12.98
C GLY A 231 -0.63 -5.03 13.02
N LEU A 232 0.14 -4.74 11.96
CA LEU A 232 1.03 -3.57 11.85
C LEU A 232 0.43 -2.43 11.00
N MET A 233 -0.83 -2.57 10.57
CA MET A 233 -1.51 -1.53 9.81
C MET A 233 -1.99 -0.41 10.73
N GLU A 234 -1.28 0.71 10.68
CA GLU A 234 -1.71 1.93 11.34
C GLU A 234 -2.74 2.71 10.52
N PRO A 235 -3.65 3.48 11.14
CA PRO A 235 -4.66 4.26 10.43
C PRO A 235 -4.09 5.19 9.36
N TYR A 236 -2.93 5.83 9.63
CA TYR A 236 -2.30 6.74 8.68
C TYR A 236 -1.83 6.01 7.41
N MET A 237 -1.38 4.75 7.51
CA MET A 237 -0.96 3.99 6.32
C MET A 237 -2.14 3.75 5.37
N GLY A 238 -3.34 3.57 5.92
CA GLY A 238 -4.57 3.45 5.10
C GLY A 238 -4.95 4.73 4.36
N GLN A 239 -4.51 5.89 4.86
CA GLN A 239 -4.81 7.20 4.29
C GLN A 239 -3.71 7.68 3.33
N GLU A 240 -2.45 7.55 3.73
CA GLU A 240 -1.30 8.12 3.02
C GLU A 240 -0.71 7.18 1.97
N TRP A 241 -0.79 5.86 2.17
CA TRP A 241 -0.22 4.90 1.20
C TRP A 241 -1.22 4.47 0.14
N LYS A 242 -2.40 5.09 0.13
CA LYS A 242 -3.48 4.85 -0.82
C LYS A 242 -3.85 6.17 -1.49
N PHE A 243 -4.01 6.15 -2.81
CA PHE A 243 -4.66 7.24 -3.52
C PHE A 243 -5.65 6.66 -4.52
N ASP A 244 -6.78 7.37 -4.67
CA ASP A 244 -7.85 6.94 -5.56
C ASP A 244 -7.81 7.78 -6.85
N VAL A 245 -7.82 7.11 -8.00
CA VAL A 245 -7.86 7.76 -9.32
C VAL A 245 -9.15 7.38 -10.03
N ARG A 246 -9.97 8.38 -10.38
CA ARG A 246 -11.17 8.17 -11.19
C ARG A 246 -10.80 8.14 -12.67
N ILE A 247 -10.96 6.97 -13.30
CA ILE A 247 -10.65 6.78 -14.71
C ILE A 247 -11.93 7.04 -15.55
N PRO A 248 -11.92 8.00 -16.48
CA PRO A 248 -13.06 8.21 -17.39
C PRO A 248 -13.32 6.96 -18.23
N MET A 249 -14.58 6.54 -18.35
CA MET A 249 -14.99 5.38 -19.16
C MET A 249 -14.50 5.46 -20.61
N THR A 250 -14.34 6.67 -21.15
CA THR A 250 -13.80 6.90 -22.50
C THR A 250 -12.35 6.44 -22.67
N LEU A 251 -11.61 6.22 -21.57
CA LEU A 251 -10.22 5.74 -21.57
C LEU A 251 -10.09 4.26 -21.19
N ILE A 252 -11.20 3.61 -20.88
CA ILE A 252 -11.31 2.17 -20.64
C ILE A 252 -11.80 1.56 -21.94
N GLY A 253 -11.00 0.70 -22.57
CA GLY A 253 -11.34 0.02 -23.80
C GLY A 253 -11.17 -1.50 -23.70
N GLY A 254 -11.26 -2.16 -24.84
CA GLY A 254 -11.09 -3.60 -24.95
C GLY A 254 -12.22 -4.36 -24.28
N THR A 255 -11.92 -5.55 -23.76
CA THR A 255 -12.91 -6.42 -23.10
C THR A 255 -13.51 -5.81 -21.82
N THR A 256 -12.80 -4.91 -21.14
CA THR A 256 -13.31 -4.17 -19.97
C THR A 256 -14.41 -3.17 -20.32
N ASN A 257 -14.45 -2.67 -21.55
CA ASN A 257 -15.51 -1.76 -22.04
C ASN A 257 -15.79 -2.04 -23.53
N PRO A 258 -16.60 -3.09 -23.82
CA PRO A 258 -16.83 -3.55 -25.18
C PRO A 258 -17.34 -2.42 -26.10
N GLY A 259 -16.74 -2.31 -27.28
CA GLY A 259 -17.09 -1.28 -28.27
C GLY A 259 -16.33 0.04 -28.12
N ASN A 260 -15.56 0.25 -27.03
CA ASN A 260 -14.61 1.35 -26.94
C ASN A 260 -13.18 0.86 -27.21
N GLU A 261 -12.50 1.49 -28.17
CA GLU A 261 -11.08 1.24 -28.45
C GLU A 261 -10.23 2.43 -28.00
N VAL A 262 -9.21 2.15 -27.20
CA VAL A 262 -8.30 3.16 -26.65
C VAL A 262 -6.86 2.74 -26.97
N SER A 263 -6.39 3.16 -28.14
CA SER A 263 -5.02 2.89 -28.56
C SER A 263 -4.00 3.68 -27.74
N VAL A 264 -2.75 3.20 -27.71
CA VAL A 264 -1.61 3.92 -27.13
C VAL A 264 -1.46 5.32 -27.76
N ALA A 265 -1.64 5.44 -29.07
CA ALA A 265 -1.59 6.73 -29.77
C ALA A 265 -2.65 7.70 -29.25
N ARG A 266 -3.87 7.22 -28.97
CA ARG A 266 -4.93 8.02 -28.35
C ARG A 266 -4.58 8.43 -26.93
N LEU A 267 -3.91 7.58 -26.14
CA LEU A 267 -3.46 7.97 -24.80
C LEU A 267 -2.41 9.07 -24.85
N PHE A 268 -1.46 9.01 -25.79
CA PHE A 268 -0.39 10.00 -25.91
C PHE A 268 -0.86 11.41 -26.25
N THR A 269 -2.03 11.56 -26.90
CA THR A 269 -2.61 12.88 -27.18
C THR A 269 -3.33 13.50 -25.98
N LEU A 270 -3.53 12.74 -24.89
CA LEU A 270 -4.23 13.17 -23.69
C LEU A 270 -3.24 13.73 -22.65
N GLY A 271 -2.92 15.01 -22.80
CA GLY A 271 -2.07 15.75 -21.87
C GLY A 271 -2.82 16.43 -20.71
N ARG A 272 -4.16 16.35 -20.65
CA ARG A 272 -4.95 16.99 -19.59
C ARG A 272 -4.89 16.19 -18.28
N GLY A 273 -5.02 16.92 -17.17
CA GLY A 273 -5.17 16.37 -15.83
C GLY A 273 -6.39 15.45 -15.72
N TRP A 274 -6.23 14.31 -15.04
CA TRP A 274 -7.28 13.28 -14.91
C TRP A 274 -7.30 12.62 -13.53
N ALA A 275 -6.16 12.54 -12.86
CA ALA A 275 -6.00 12.13 -11.49
C ALA A 275 -5.79 13.38 -10.63
N SER A 276 -6.85 14.16 -10.42
CA SER A 276 -6.87 15.10 -9.29
C SER A 276 -7.43 14.33 -8.09
N PRO A 277 -6.85 14.48 -6.88
CA PRO A 277 -7.50 13.98 -5.67
C PRO A 277 -8.94 14.47 -5.62
N PRO A 278 -9.88 13.71 -5.03
CA PRO A 278 -11.20 14.25 -4.75
C PRO A 278 -11.05 15.55 -3.97
N SER A 279 -11.71 16.63 -4.41
CA SER A 279 -11.86 17.82 -3.58
C SER A 279 -12.48 17.35 -2.26
N ARG A 280 -11.88 17.74 -1.12
CA ARG A 280 -12.50 17.56 0.20
C ARG A 280 -13.72 18.48 0.30
N THR A 281 -14.77 18.17 -0.46
CA THR A 281 -16.10 18.72 -0.21
C THR A 281 -16.73 17.81 0.83
N SER A 282 -16.75 18.31 2.06
CA SER A 282 -17.50 17.82 3.20
C SER A 282 -18.89 17.32 2.79
N ALA A 283 -19.17 16.06 3.09
CA ALA A 283 -20.53 15.53 3.22
C ALA A 283 -20.91 15.54 4.70
#